data_AF-A0A6L8H7C4-F1
#
_entry.id   AF-A0A6L8H7C4-F1
#
_cell.length_a   1.000
_cell.length_b   1.000
_cell.length_c   1.000
_cell.angle_alpha   90.00
_cell.angle_beta   90.00
_cell.angle_gamma   90.00
#
_symmetry.space_group_name_H-M   'P 1'
#
loop_
_entity.id
_entity.type
_entity.pdbx_description
1 polymer ?
#
loop_
_entity_poly.entity_id
_entity_poly.type
_entity_poly.pdbx_seq_one_letter_code
_entity_poly.pdbx_strand_id
1 'polypeptide(L)'
;MAPLTSPGLCQIRREVAPVRPDLFLHLAAAGPRGFWASAHRWIAHCGVVGEVAVDSGAPDPGSSRFSTVQDQSAQVFARVMGDGARARLFGGFSFSPRPDGDSVWARFPPALFHLPEVELGPP
;
A
#
# COMPACT_ATOMS: atom_id res chain seq x y z
N MET A 1 32.25 -8.72 -7.83
CA MET A 1 31.46 -7.96 -6.85
C MET A 1 30.03 -8.43 -7.00
N ALA A 2 29.52 -9.30 -6.12
CA ALA A 2 28.15 -9.78 -6.23
C ALA A 2 27.18 -8.61 -5.95
N PRO A 3 26.06 -8.47 -6.69
CA PRO A 3 25.08 -7.45 -6.38
C PRO A 3 24.57 -7.68 -4.96
N LEU A 4 24.52 -6.62 -4.15
CA LEU A 4 23.76 -6.63 -2.91
C LEU A 4 22.34 -7.01 -3.30
N THR A 5 21.92 -8.23 -2.92
CA THR A 5 20.52 -8.65 -2.97
C THR A 5 19.71 -7.55 -2.32
N SER A 6 18.74 -6.99 -3.04
CA SER A 6 17.85 -5.96 -2.50
C SER A 6 17.38 -6.39 -1.10
N PRO A 7 17.49 -5.54 -0.08
CA PRO A 7 17.19 -5.95 1.29
C PRO A 7 15.74 -6.46 1.37
N GLY A 8 15.56 -7.65 1.93
CA GLY A 8 14.24 -8.23 2.15
C GLY A 8 13.46 -7.46 3.23
N LEU A 9 12.14 -7.47 3.13
CA LEU A 9 11.23 -6.94 4.14
C LEU A 9 10.84 -8.09 5.07
N CYS A 10 10.95 -7.89 6.39
CA CYS A 10 10.56 -8.90 7.38
C CYS A 10 9.23 -8.49 8.03
N GLN A 11 8.21 -9.35 7.98
CA GLN A 11 6.96 -9.15 8.67
C GLN A 11 6.98 -9.86 10.04
N ILE A 12 6.67 -9.10 11.09
CA ILE A 12 6.53 -9.63 12.45
C ILE A 12 5.12 -9.28 12.95
N ARG A 13 4.43 -10.26 13.53
CA ARG A 13 3.12 -10.08 14.17
C ARG A 13 3.27 -10.22 15.67
N ARG A 14 2.64 -9.33 16.43
CA ARG A 14 2.57 -9.38 17.89
C ARG A 14 1.18 -9.01 18.35
N GLU A 15 0.71 -9.68 19.38
CA GLU A 15 -0.46 -9.23 20.12
C GLU A 15 -0.09 -8.02 20.98
N VAL A 16 -1.00 -7.06 21.05
CA VAL A 16 -0.86 -5.83 21.85
C VAL A 16 -2.13 -5.64 22.66
N ALA A 17 -2.04 -4.86 23.74
CA ALA A 17 -3.23 -4.45 24.48
C ALA A 17 -4.23 -3.76 23.53
N PRO A 18 -5.54 -3.84 23.76
CA PRO A 18 -6.54 -3.25 22.86
C PRO A 18 -6.27 -1.75 22.62
N VAL A 19 -6.04 -1.39 21.35
CA VAL A 19 -5.82 -0.01 20.91
C VAL A 19 -6.99 0.44 20.03
N ARG A 20 -7.50 1.63 20.32
CA ARG A 20 -8.49 2.29 19.46
C ARG A 20 -7.86 2.70 18.11
N PRO A 21 -8.46 2.35 16.95
CA PRO A 21 -7.87 2.64 15.65
C PRO A 21 -7.72 4.14 15.38
N ASP A 22 -8.65 4.98 15.86
CA ASP A 22 -8.57 6.43 15.70
C ASP A 22 -7.40 7.04 16.47
N LEU A 23 -7.15 6.56 17.69
CA LEU A 23 -6.00 6.98 18.50
C LEU A 23 -4.68 6.55 17.85
N PHE A 24 -4.60 5.32 17.36
CA PHE A 24 -3.44 4.82 16.61
C PHE A 24 -3.11 5.72 15.41
N LEU A 25 -4.11 6.08 14.60
CA LEU A 25 -3.92 6.94 13.44
C LEU A 25 -3.57 8.39 13.81
N HIS A 26 -4.07 8.88 14.94
CA HIS A 26 -3.76 10.22 15.45
C HIS A 26 -2.30 10.32 15.93
N LEU A 27 -1.78 9.26 16.56
CA LEU A 27 -0.42 9.20 17.10
C LEU A 27 0.63 8.80 16.06
N ALA A 28 0.21 8.27 14.91
CA ALA A 28 1.11 7.91 13.82
C ALA A 28 1.93 9.12 13.35
N ALA A 29 3.21 8.89 13.00
CA ALA A 29 4.06 9.91 12.42
C ALA A 29 3.45 10.51 11.13
N ALA A 30 3.90 11.71 10.76
CA ALA A 30 3.48 12.33 9.51
C ALA A 30 3.80 11.42 8.31
N GLY A 31 2.84 11.27 7.40
CA GLY A 31 2.96 10.41 6.23
C GLY A 31 1.67 9.67 5.88
N PRO A 32 1.71 8.78 4.87
CA PRO A 32 0.55 7.99 4.47
C PRO A 32 0.05 7.11 5.61
N ARG A 33 -1.27 7.15 5.82
CA ARG A 33 -1.99 6.38 6.81
C ARG A 33 -3.43 6.17 6.36
N GLY A 34 -4.09 5.14 6.86
CA GLY A 34 -5.44 4.83 6.42
C GLY A 34 -6.15 3.84 7.33
N PHE A 35 -7.45 3.73 7.07
CA PHE A 35 -8.33 2.79 7.73
C PHE A 35 -9.13 2.05 6.65
N TRP A 36 -9.11 0.73 6.72
CA TRP A 36 -9.93 -0.14 5.89
C TRP A 36 -10.85 -0.95 6.79
N ALA A 37 -12.11 -1.11 6.40
CA ALA A 37 -13.05 -1.98 7.08
C ALA A 37 -13.98 -2.69 6.11
N SER A 38 -14.34 -3.92 6.45
CA SER A 38 -15.35 -4.71 5.77
C SER A 38 -16.08 -5.58 6.77
N ALA A 39 -17.39 -5.38 6.91
CA ALA A 39 -18.26 -6.08 7.85
C ALA A 39 -17.67 -6.13 9.28
N HIS A 40 -17.11 -7.27 9.69
CA HIS A 40 -16.57 -7.52 11.03
C HIS A 40 -15.04 -7.39 11.13
N ARG A 41 -14.37 -6.92 10.08
CA ARG A 41 -12.92 -6.77 10.04
C ARG A 41 -12.55 -5.33 9.77
N TRP A 42 -11.49 -4.89 10.42
CA TRP A 42 -10.89 -3.59 10.16
C TRP A 42 -9.36 -3.70 10.24
N ILE A 43 -8.69 -2.76 9.57
CA ILE A 43 -7.24 -2.58 9.64
C ILE A 43 -6.97 -1.08 9.62
N ALA A 44 -6.26 -0.58 10.62
CA ALA A 44 -5.64 0.74 10.58
C ALA A 44 -4.17 0.56 10.20
N HIS A 45 -3.61 1.43 9.39
CA HIS A 45 -2.21 1.32 8.97
C HIS A 45 -1.54 2.68 8.84
N CYS A 46 -0.22 2.70 8.98
CA CYS A 46 0.62 3.88 8.79
C CYS A 46 2.03 3.51 8.33
N GLY A 47 2.75 4.53 7.82
CA GLY A 47 4.07 4.35 7.22
C GLY A 47 4.00 3.66 5.85
N VAL A 48 5.11 3.67 5.11
CA VAL A 48 5.23 3.04 3.80
C VAL A 48 6.63 2.41 3.68
N VAL A 49 6.67 1.09 3.45
CA VAL A 49 7.92 0.35 3.18
C VAL A 49 7.97 -0.21 1.75
N GLY A 50 6.89 -0.06 1.00
CA GLY A 50 6.81 -0.42 -0.42
C GLY A 50 5.65 0.30 -1.08
N GLU A 51 5.76 0.57 -2.37
CA GLU A 51 4.78 1.32 -3.15
C GLU A 51 4.57 0.66 -4.51
N VAL A 52 3.32 0.69 -4.97
CA VAL A 52 2.90 0.31 -6.31
C VAL A 52 2.13 1.50 -6.89
N ALA A 53 2.63 2.06 -7.98
CA ALA A 53 2.05 3.23 -8.61
C ALA A 53 2.00 3.06 -10.13
N VAL A 54 0.95 3.60 -10.75
CA VAL A 54 0.82 3.71 -12.21
C VAL A 54 0.91 5.18 -12.57
N ASP A 55 1.89 5.54 -13.40
CA ASP A 55 2.10 6.92 -13.82
C ASP A 55 1.06 7.37 -14.85
N SER A 56 0.58 8.61 -14.71
CA SER A 56 -0.39 9.25 -15.60
C SER A 56 0.11 9.44 -17.04
N GLY A 57 1.43 9.37 -17.26
CA GLY A 57 2.06 9.57 -18.57
C GLY A 57 2.24 8.32 -19.42
N ALA A 58 1.96 7.13 -18.88
CA ALA A 58 2.13 5.89 -19.63
C ALA A 58 0.98 5.69 -20.64
N PRO A 59 1.25 5.26 -21.88
CA PRO A 59 0.21 4.86 -22.81
C PRO A 59 -0.59 3.68 -22.22
N ASP A 60 -1.80 3.96 -21.73
CA ASP A 60 -2.73 2.92 -21.24
C ASP A 60 -3.70 2.52 -22.37
N PRO A 61 -3.60 1.31 -22.95
CA PRO A 61 -4.61 0.75 -23.85
C PRO A 61 -5.96 0.39 -23.17
N GLY A 62 -6.24 0.87 -21.95
CA GLY A 62 -7.53 0.76 -21.28
C GLY A 62 -7.62 -0.37 -20.25
N SER A 63 -6.59 -1.21 -20.15
CA SER A 63 -6.48 -2.32 -19.18
C SER A 63 -5.08 -2.46 -18.58
N SER A 64 -4.10 -1.64 -19.00
CA SER A 64 -2.71 -1.85 -18.59
C SER A 64 -2.46 -1.49 -17.13
N ARG A 65 -3.23 -0.56 -16.55
CA ARG A 65 -3.03 -0.16 -15.15
C ARG A 65 -3.30 -1.28 -14.16
N PHE A 66 -4.29 -2.14 -14.40
CA PHE A 66 -4.61 -3.26 -13.51
C PHE A 66 -3.52 -4.33 -13.55
N SER A 67 -3.07 -4.71 -14.74
CA SER A 67 -1.97 -5.67 -14.91
C SER A 67 -0.66 -5.09 -14.37
N THR A 68 -0.40 -3.81 -14.59
CA THR A 68 0.78 -3.12 -14.04
C THR A 68 0.79 -3.17 -12.51
N VAL A 69 -0.35 -2.87 -11.87
CA VAL A 69 -0.48 -2.99 -10.41
C VAL A 69 -0.25 -4.44 -9.97
N GLN A 70 -0.82 -5.42 -10.67
CA GLN A 70 -0.63 -6.84 -10.36
C GLN A 70 0.85 -7.25 -10.42
N ASP A 71 1.54 -6.89 -11.50
CA ASP A 71 2.95 -7.25 -11.71
C ASP A 71 3.86 -6.57 -10.70
N GLN A 72 3.67 -5.27 -10.45
CA GLN A 72 4.42 -4.53 -9.43
C GLN A 72 4.13 -5.06 -8.02
N SER A 73 2.88 -5.43 -7.72
CA SER A 73 2.52 -6.03 -6.44
C SER A 73 3.25 -7.35 -6.21
N ALA A 74 3.33 -8.20 -7.24
CA ALA A 74 4.07 -9.46 -7.16
C ALA A 74 5.56 -9.22 -6.85
N GLN A 75 6.17 -8.19 -7.43
CA GLN A 75 7.56 -7.81 -7.14
C GLN A 75 7.76 -7.29 -5.71
N VAL A 76 6.81 -6.51 -5.19
CA VAL A 76 6.84 -6.03 -3.80
C VAL A 76 6.71 -7.21 -2.83
N PHE A 77 5.73 -8.10 -3.06
CA PHE A 77 5.50 -9.25 -2.19
C PHE A 77 6.62 -10.29 -2.23
N ALA A 78 7.31 -10.44 -3.38
CA ALA A 78 8.49 -11.32 -3.48
C ALA A 78 9.63 -10.91 -2.55
N ARG A 79 9.64 -9.67 -2.03
CA ARG A 79 10.62 -9.18 -1.05
C ARG A 79 10.20 -9.42 0.39
N VAL A 80 8.94 -9.78 0.65
CA VAL A 80 8.40 -9.96 2.00
C VAL A 80 8.66 -11.39 2.50
N MET A 81 9.30 -11.48 3.65
CA MET A 81 9.67 -12.71 4.33
C MET A 81 9.07 -12.73 5.75
N GLY A 82 8.89 -13.92 6.35
CA GLY A 82 8.43 -14.08 7.73
C GLY A 82 7.31 -15.12 7.90
N ASP A 83 7.03 -15.49 9.15
CA ASP A 83 6.04 -16.51 9.46
C ASP A 83 4.61 -16.05 9.12
N GLY A 84 3.96 -16.78 8.22
CA GLY A 84 2.57 -16.51 7.84
C GLY A 84 2.37 -15.21 7.05
N ALA A 85 3.39 -14.76 6.30
CA ALA A 85 3.38 -13.52 5.50
C ALA A 85 2.07 -13.36 4.71
N ARG A 86 1.21 -12.47 5.20
CA ARG A 86 0.02 -11.97 4.50
C ARG A 86 0.13 -10.46 4.45
N ALA A 87 1.19 -9.99 3.76
CA ALA A 87 1.34 -8.60 3.44
C ALA A 87 0.14 -8.11 2.64
N ARG A 88 -0.26 -6.86 2.88
CA ARG A 88 -1.36 -6.22 2.17
C ARG A 88 -0.91 -4.88 1.66
N LEU A 89 -1.39 -4.56 0.46
CA LEU A 89 -1.27 -3.26 -0.14
C LEU A 89 -2.58 -2.50 0.11
N PHE A 90 -2.48 -1.24 0.54
CA PHE A 90 -3.62 -0.37 0.79
C PHE A 90 -3.57 0.85 -0.13
N GLY A 91 -4.70 1.15 -0.76
CA GLY A 91 -4.79 2.24 -1.72
C GLY A 91 -5.97 2.01 -2.66
N GLY A 92 -5.82 2.45 -3.91
CA GLY A 92 -6.89 2.29 -4.87
C GLY A 92 -6.54 2.77 -6.27
N PHE A 93 -7.54 2.63 -7.14
CA PHE A 93 -7.52 3.15 -8.49
C PHE A 93 -8.24 4.50 -8.52
N SER A 94 -7.69 5.44 -9.28
CA SER A 94 -8.43 6.65 -9.63
C SER A 94 -9.58 6.31 -10.57
N PHE A 95 -10.70 7.01 -10.40
CA PHE A 95 -11.85 6.91 -11.31
C PHE A 95 -11.43 7.21 -12.76
N SER A 96 -10.64 8.26 -12.96
CA SER A 96 -10.07 8.57 -14.27
C SER A 96 -8.73 7.86 -14.46
N PRO A 97 -8.54 7.06 -15.53
CA PRO A 97 -7.25 6.47 -15.88
C PRO A 97 -6.25 7.50 -16.40
N ARG A 98 -6.71 8.69 -16.79
CA ARG A 98 -5.90 9.80 -17.27
C ARG A 98 -6.47 11.08 -16.69
N PRO A 99 -6.09 11.46 -15.47
CA PRO A 99 -6.47 12.78 -14.96
C PRO A 99 -5.89 13.83 -15.91
N ASP A 100 -6.74 14.74 -16.39
CA ASP A 100 -6.27 15.87 -17.20
C ASP A 100 -5.23 16.66 -16.41
N GLY A 101 -4.12 17.01 -17.05
CA GLY A 101 -2.95 17.61 -16.39
C GLY A 101 -3.22 18.94 -15.67
N ASP A 102 -4.31 19.62 -16.04
CA ASP A 102 -4.75 20.89 -15.44
C ASP A 102 -5.87 20.72 -14.40
N SER A 103 -6.28 19.49 -14.12
CA SER A 103 -7.33 19.22 -13.13
C SER A 103 -6.77 19.16 -11.70
N VAL A 104 -7.63 19.40 -10.71
CA VAL A 104 -7.31 19.12 -9.29
C VAL A 104 -6.88 17.66 -9.04
N TRP A 105 -7.17 16.78 -10.00
CA TRP A 105 -6.83 15.36 -9.98
C TRP A 105 -5.44 15.05 -10.54
N ALA A 106 -4.72 16.03 -11.11
CA ALA A 106 -3.40 15.82 -11.70
C ALA A 106 -2.35 15.28 -10.70
N ARG A 107 -2.56 15.51 -9.39
CA ARG A 107 -1.70 14.99 -8.31
C ARG A 107 -2.04 13.56 -7.90
N PHE A 108 -3.10 12.98 -8.43
CA PHE A 108 -3.56 11.63 -8.08
C PHE A 108 -3.25 10.68 -9.24
N PRO A 109 -2.33 9.72 -9.05
CA PRO A 109 -1.99 8.78 -10.11
C PRO A 109 -3.19 7.87 -10.43
N PRO A 110 -3.23 7.30 -11.65
CA PRO A 110 -4.21 6.29 -12.06
C PRO A 110 -4.39 5.13 -11.07
N ALA A 111 -3.33 4.76 -10.36
CA ALA A 111 -3.37 3.82 -9.25
C ALA A 111 -2.24 4.13 -8.26
N LEU A 112 -2.51 4.00 -6.96
CA LEU A 112 -1.51 4.06 -5.90
C LEU A 112 -1.88 3.09 -4.79
N PHE A 113 -0.91 2.26 -4.39
CA PHE A 113 -1.03 1.35 -3.27
C PHE A 113 0.26 1.34 -2.45
N HIS A 114 0.13 1.33 -1.13
CA HIS A 114 1.24 1.28 -0.19
C HIS A 114 1.25 -0.04 0.57
N LEU A 115 2.45 -0.60 0.74
CA LEU A 115 2.74 -1.60 1.75
C LEU A 115 3.08 -0.85 3.04
N PRO A 116 2.23 -0.92 4.07
CA PRO A 116 2.44 -0.13 5.27
C PRO A 116 3.60 -0.68 6.10
N GLU A 117 4.20 0.20 6.89
CA GLU A 117 5.20 -0.19 7.88
C GLU A 117 4.55 -0.90 9.07
N VAL A 118 3.37 -0.40 9.48
CA VAL A 118 2.63 -0.92 10.63
C VAL A 118 1.16 -1.12 10.28
N GLU A 119 0.63 -2.29 10.64
CA GLU A 119 -0.80 -2.61 10.62
C GLU A 119 -1.29 -2.84 12.07
N LEU A 120 -2.44 -2.26 12.40
CA LEU A 120 -3.24 -2.57 13.57
C LEU A 120 -4.56 -3.19 13.12
N GLY A 121 -4.88 -4.37 13.62
CA GLY A 121 -6.15 -5.05 13.36
C GLY A 121 -6.95 -5.28 14.65
N PRO A 122 -8.17 -5.84 14.54
CA PRO A 122 -8.90 -6.33 15.69
C PRO A 122 -8.09 -7.40 16.44
N PRO A 123 -8.38 -7.60 17.73
CA PRO A 123 -7.84 -8.74 18.49
C PRO A 123 -8.20 -10.07 17.83
#